data_AF-A0A944N5S1-F1
#
_entry.id   AF-A0A944N5S1-F1
#
_cell.length_a   1.000
_cell.length_b   1.000
_cell.length_c   1.000
_cell.angle_alpha   90.00
_cell.angle_beta   90.00
_cell.angle_gamma   90.00
#
_symmetry.space_group_name_H-M   'P 1'
#
loop_
_entity.id
_entity.type
_entity.pdbx_description
1 polymer ?
#
loop_
_entity_poly.entity_id
_entity_poly.type
_entity_poly.pdbx_seq_one_letter_code
_entity_poly.pdbx_strand_id
1 'polypeptide(L)'
;MAKKTKQKKSGMLKRQQQKRQKKMIRRRLAMPKRVAQQPGSSEQLEQLLSTLPTLAFEPELSDLRMNKTELKTLLDSDSTEVDILMELLTEDFIADLDQRLAQLEEANSEKSIKSVLSKATRHQIANSEKIPYLSNPVLIAIFLKTRATVDGLELDLAALPAAMEEFDKRNHEFIQELTDKIEASEKMESVTETEEDLQEDEQLEERIPAIDEDIYKKYLKLVPTKKQEQVEEDLEVFLVDYQPPPVAEWDLKLVKRFMSKWFIENANPLEEDLDSMRESLLILFEFLAAEKLLPDTLLAPATKYLQSK
;
A
#
# COMPACT_ATOMS: atom_id res chain seq x y z
N MET A 1 -18.01 -34.14 62.75
CA MET A 1 -17.58 -32.75 62.49
C MET A 1 -16.51 -32.75 61.41
N ALA A 2 -16.84 -32.31 60.19
CA ALA A 2 -16.00 -32.43 58.99
C ALA A 2 -14.82 -31.44 58.98
N LYS A 3 -13.61 -31.92 58.65
CA LYS A 3 -12.41 -31.09 58.47
C LYS A 3 -12.41 -30.46 57.07
N LYS A 4 -12.48 -29.12 57.00
CA LYS A 4 -12.37 -28.34 55.77
C LYS A 4 -10.98 -28.51 55.12
N THR A 5 -10.96 -29.04 53.92
CA THR A 5 -9.77 -29.19 53.06
C THR A 5 -9.27 -27.84 52.55
N LYS A 6 -7.98 -27.53 52.77
CA LYS A 6 -7.31 -26.32 52.26
C LYS A 6 -7.14 -26.39 50.73
N GLN A 7 -7.67 -25.41 50.00
CA GLN A 7 -7.46 -25.27 48.55
C GLN A 7 -6.00 -24.90 48.21
N LYS A 8 -5.45 -25.54 47.18
CA LYS A 8 -4.04 -25.47 46.74
C LYS A 8 -3.72 -24.21 45.93
N LYS A 9 -2.59 -23.57 46.28
CA LYS A 9 -1.54 -22.84 45.49
C LYS A 9 -1.80 -22.36 44.03
N SER A 10 -3.01 -22.01 43.61
CA SER A 10 -3.28 -21.44 42.27
C SER A 10 -2.73 -20.01 42.10
N GLY A 11 -2.89 -19.16 43.11
CA GLY A 11 -2.47 -17.74 43.03
C GLY A 11 -0.96 -17.52 42.92
N MET A 12 -0.14 -18.49 43.33
CA MET A 12 1.33 -18.35 43.33
C MET A 12 1.91 -18.44 41.91
N LEU A 13 1.36 -19.34 41.08
CA LEU A 13 1.77 -19.50 39.68
C LEU A 13 1.34 -18.27 38.85
N LYS A 14 0.12 -17.76 39.05
CA LYS A 14 -0.35 -16.50 38.45
C LYS A 14 0.57 -15.32 38.80
N ARG A 15 0.97 -15.20 40.08
CA ARG A 15 1.88 -14.13 40.52
C ARG A 15 3.28 -14.24 39.93
N GLN A 16 3.73 -15.45 39.61
CA GLN A 16 5.04 -15.71 39.01
C GLN A 16 5.05 -15.42 37.50
N GLN A 17 3.97 -15.75 36.79
CA GLN A 17 3.77 -15.42 35.38
C GLN A 17 3.64 -13.92 35.15
N GLN A 18 2.81 -13.23 35.94
CA GLN A 18 2.68 -11.76 35.88
C GLN A 18 4.01 -11.04 36.17
N LYS A 19 4.83 -11.57 37.10
CA LYS A 19 6.17 -11.03 37.35
C LYS A 19 7.10 -11.23 36.14
N ARG A 20 7.02 -12.36 35.44
CA ARG A 20 7.81 -12.61 34.23
C ARG A 20 7.38 -11.72 33.07
N GLN A 21 6.08 -11.57 32.82
CA GLN A 21 5.51 -10.67 31.80
C GLN A 21 5.90 -9.20 32.08
N LYS A 22 5.68 -8.67 33.29
CA LYS A 22 6.08 -7.30 33.64
C LYS A 22 7.59 -7.07 33.49
N LYS A 23 8.41 -8.08 33.76
CA LYS A 23 9.87 -7.98 33.59
C LYS A 23 10.28 -8.03 32.10
N MET A 24 9.54 -8.79 31.28
CA MET A 24 9.74 -8.83 29.82
C MET A 24 9.31 -7.51 29.16
N ILE A 25 8.15 -6.96 29.53
CA ILE A 25 7.66 -5.66 29.04
C ILE A 25 8.63 -4.55 29.43
N ARG A 26 9.10 -4.53 30.69
CA ARG A 26 10.13 -3.57 31.12
C ARG A 26 11.45 -3.75 30.37
N ARG A 27 11.83 -4.98 29.99
CA ARG A 27 13.00 -5.23 29.14
C ARG A 27 12.77 -4.77 27.70
N ARG A 28 11.57 -4.93 27.14
CA ARG A 28 11.22 -4.42 25.80
C ARG A 28 11.19 -2.88 25.77
N LEU A 29 10.68 -2.24 26.82
CA LEU A 29 10.64 -0.78 26.96
C LEU A 29 12.02 -0.17 27.26
N ALA A 30 12.87 -0.88 28.01
CA ALA A 30 14.22 -0.42 28.36
C ALA A 30 15.30 -0.88 27.37
N MET A 31 15.00 -1.81 26.46
CA MET A 31 15.85 -2.04 25.31
C MET A 31 15.70 -0.82 24.41
N PRO A 32 16.78 -0.10 24.07
CA PRO A 32 16.70 0.90 23.03
C PRO A 32 16.14 0.19 21.79
N LYS A 33 14.98 0.65 21.29
CA LYS A 33 14.47 0.20 19.99
C LYS A 33 15.66 0.29 19.06
N ARG A 34 16.15 -0.86 18.57
CA ARG A 34 17.06 -0.84 17.44
C ARG A 34 16.22 -0.27 16.31
N VAL A 35 16.30 1.04 16.13
CA VAL A 35 16.06 1.66 14.83
C VAL A 35 16.90 0.80 13.92
N ALA A 36 16.24 0.05 13.03
CA ALA A 36 16.95 -0.63 11.96
C ALA A 36 17.88 0.44 11.40
N GLN A 37 19.19 0.20 11.44
CA GLN A 37 20.15 1.09 10.82
C GLN A 37 19.79 1.06 9.33
N GLN A 38 18.89 1.95 8.91
CA GLN A 38 18.72 2.24 7.52
C GLN A 38 20.07 2.78 7.08
N PRO A 39 20.69 2.17 6.06
CA PRO A 39 21.87 2.75 5.45
C PRO A 39 21.38 3.99 4.69
N GLY A 40 21.34 5.13 5.39
CA GLY A 40 20.97 6.42 4.84
C GLY A 40 19.95 7.14 5.71
N SER A 41 20.24 8.38 6.13
CA SER A 41 19.22 9.22 6.75
C SER A 41 18.09 9.49 5.75
N SER A 42 16.86 9.70 6.20
CA SER A 42 15.74 10.12 5.32
C SER A 42 16.11 11.33 4.47
N GLU A 43 16.90 12.25 5.03
CA GLU A 43 17.47 13.40 4.34
C GLU A 43 18.37 13.02 3.15
N GLN A 44 19.16 11.94 3.27
CA GLN A 44 19.98 11.44 2.15
C GLN A 44 19.12 10.85 1.03
N LEU A 45 18.02 10.17 1.38
CA LEU A 45 17.08 9.66 0.38
C LEU A 45 16.36 10.80 -0.34
N GLU A 46 15.90 11.82 0.39
CA GLU A 46 15.30 13.03 -0.20
C GLU A 46 16.28 13.78 -1.12
N GLN A 47 17.56 13.86 -0.74
CA GLN A 47 18.61 14.41 -1.59
C GLN A 47 18.85 13.55 -2.84
N LEU A 48 18.82 12.22 -2.73
CA LEU A 48 18.96 11.33 -3.88
C LEU A 48 17.76 11.44 -4.83
N LEU A 49 16.54 11.48 -4.29
CA LEU A 49 15.32 11.63 -5.08
C LEU A 49 15.27 12.97 -5.81
N SER A 50 15.67 14.07 -5.14
CA SER A 50 15.74 15.39 -5.78
C SER A 50 16.88 15.51 -6.81
N THR A 51 17.92 14.67 -6.72
CA THR A 51 19.03 14.66 -7.68
C THR A 51 18.83 13.68 -8.83
N LEU A 52 17.88 12.74 -8.78
CA LEU A 52 17.56 11.83 -9.90
C LEU A 52 17.39 12.55 -11.26
N PRO A 53 16.60 13.63 -11.39
CA PRO A 53 16.38 14.29 -12.68
C PRO A 53 17.66 14.85 -13.31
N THR A 54 18.66 15.19 -12.50
CA THR A 54 19.94 15.74 -12.97
C THR A 54 20.74 14.75 -13.81
N LEU A 55 20.43 13.45 -13.70
CA LEU A 55 21.05 12.39 -14.51
C LEU A 55 20.84 12.62 -16.02
N ALA A 56 19.72 13.23 -16.42
CA ALA A 56 19.42 13.56 -17.83
C ALA A 56 20.39 14.56 -18.49
N PHE A 57 21.25 15.19 -17.68
CA PHE A 57 22.24 16.18 -18.10
C PHE A 57 23.68 15.67 -18.02
N GLU A 58 23.88 14.43 -17.59
CA GLU A 58 25.19 13.80 -17.65
C GLU A 58 25.66 13.70 -19.11
N PRO A 59 26.98 13.83 -19.38
CA PRO A 59 27.52 13.86 -20.74
C PRO A 59 27.26 12.56 -21.52
N GLU A 60 27.03 11.45 -20.83
CA GLU A 60 26.70 10.15 -21.45
C GLU A 60 25.25 10.08 -21.94
N LEU A 61 24.37 10.89 -21.32
CA LEU A 61 22.94 11.03 -21.63
C LEU A 61 22.64 12.37 -22.32
N SER A 62 23.64 13.22 -22.57
CA SER A 62 23.42 14.56 -23.14
C SER A 62 22.81 14.51 -24.53
N ASP A 63 23.21 13.49 -25.29
CA ASP A 63 22.85 13.27 -26.69
C ASP A 63 21.56 12.45 -26.83
N LEU A 64 21.12 11.80 -25.75
CA LEU A 64 19.89 11.03 -25.72
C LEU A 64 18.69 11.99 -25.73
N ARG A 65 17.88 11.93 -26.78
CA ARG A 65 16.68 12.74 -26.96
C ARG A 65 15.57 11.88 -27.56
N MET A 66 14.33 12.20 -27.20
CA MET A 66 13.18 11.58 -27.85
C MET A 66 13.03 12.09 -29.29
N ASN A 67 12.21 11.40 -30.09
CA ASN A 67 12.05 11.72 -31.50
C ASN A 67 11.42 13.12 -31.72
N LYS A 68 12.22 14.09 -32.15
CA LYS A 68 11.82 15.49 -32.29
C LYS A 68 10.75 15.73 -33.35
N THR A 69 10.75 14.96 -34.44
CA THR A 69 9.75 15.13 -35.51
C THR A 69 8.39 14.64 -35.06
N GLU A 70 8.38 13.54 -34.31
CA GLU A 70 7.18 12.94 -33.73
C GLU A 70 6.64 13.80 -32.58
N LEU A 71 7.52 14.32 -31.72
CA LEU A 71 7.13 15.29 -30.68
C LEU A 71 6.44 16.53 -31.26
N LYS A 72 6.93 17.08 -32.39
CA LYS A 72 6.28 18.23 -33.04
C LYS A 72 4.89 17.89 -33.55
N THR A 73 4.73 16.74 -34.21
CA THR A 73 3.43 16.32 -34.72
C THR A 73 2.43 16.04 -33.60
N LEU A 74 2.92 15.54 -32.46
CA LEU A 74 2.10 15.23 -31.29
C LEU A 74 1.78 16.46 -30.43
N LEU A 75 2.64 17.48 -30.42
CA LEU A 75 2.32 18.78 -29.80
C LEU A 75 1.28 19.56 -30.62
N ASP A 76 1.20 19.31 -31.93
CA ASP A 76 0.19 19.90 -32.81
C ASP A 76 -1.18 19.20 -32.71
N SER A 77 -1.25 18.03 -32.05
CA SER A 77 -2.52 17.35 -31.73
C SER A 77 -3.05 17.76 -30.36
N ASP A 78 -4.38 17.66 -30.16
CA ASP A 78 -5.07 17.89 -28.88
C ASP A 78 -4.77 16.82 -27.81
N SER A 79 -3.64 16.10 -27.93
CA SER A 79 -3.18 15.07 -26.99
C SER A 79 -2.51 15.69 -25.76
N THR A 80 -2.64 15.02 -24.62
CA THR A 80 -2.06 15.50 -23.36
C THR A 80 -0.56 15.28 -23.34
N GLU A 81 0.18 16.09 -22.59
CA GLU A 81 1.64 15.94 -22.51
C GLU A 81 2.09 14.60 -21.93
N VAL A 82 1.25 14.01 -21.09
CA VAL A 82 1.45 12.68 -20.52
C VAL A 82 1.33 11.63 -21.62
N ASP A 83 0.30 11.71 -22.45
CA ASP A 83 0.10 10.78 -23.56
C ASP A 83 1.22 10.91 -24.60
N ILE A 84 1.60 12.14 -24.93
CA ILE A 84 2.72 12.43 -25.83
C ILE A 84 4.02 11.81 -25.28
N LEU A 85 4.29 11.96 -23.98
CA LEU A 85 5.45 11.35 -23.35
C LEU A 85 5.41 9.82 -23.45
N MET A 86 4.25 9.21 -23.18
CA MET A 86 4.09 7.75 -23.26
C MET A 86 4.25 7.22 -24.69
N GLU A 87 3.77 7.93 -25.70
CA GLU A 87 3.96 7.56 -27.11
C GLU A 87 5.41 7.67 -27.55
N LEU A 88 6.15 8.66 -27.03
CA LEU A 88 7.57 8.84 -27.33
C LEU A 88 8.50 7.86 -26.60
N LEU A 89 7.99 7.14 -25.58
CA LEU A 89 8.71 6.08 -24.88
C LEU A 89 8.69 4.76 -25.68
N THR A 90 9.33 4.77 -26.85
CA THR A 90 9.47 3.58 -27.67
C THR A 90 10.40 2.54 -27.02
N GLU A 91 10.20 1.26 -27.34
CA GLU A 91 11.06 0.17 -26.85
C GLU A 91 12.54 0.41 -27.18
N ASP A 92 12.82 0.94 -28.38
CA ASP A 92 14.18 1.29 -28.82
C ASP A 92 14.81 2.38 -27.95
N PHE A 93 14.04 3.41 -27.60
CA PHE A 93 14.50 4.50 -26.73
C PHE A 93 14.79 3.98 -25.31
N ILE A 94 13.90 3.14 -24.77
CA ILE A 94 14.07 2.54 -23.44
C ILE A 94 15.31 1.64 -23.40
N ALA A 95 15.55 0.86 -24.47
CA ALA A 95 16.72 0.01 -24.58
C ALA A 95 18.04 0.81 -24.66
N ASP A 96 18.09 1.89 -25.46
CA ASP A 96 19.27 2.78 -25.52
C ASP A 96 19.52 3.47 -24.15
N LEU A 97 18.44 3.90 -23.48
CA LEU A 97 18.54 4.47 -22.14
C LEU A 97 19.11 3.45 -21.12
N ASP A 98 18.58 2.21 -21.07
CA ASP A 98 19.08 1.19 -20.13
C ASP A 98 20.55 0.85 -20.42
N GLN A 99 20.94 0.76 -21.69
CA GLN A 99 22.32 0.50 -22.08
C GLN A 99 23.27 1.60 -21.61
N ARG A 100 22.89 2.87 -21.75
CA ARG A 100 23.71 4.01 -21.28
C ARG A 100 23.77 4.08 -19.77
N LEU A 101 22.66 3.83 -19.08
CA LEU A 101 22.65 3.76 -17.62
C LEU A 101 23.52 2.61 -17.09
N ALA A 102 23.59 1.48 -17.81
CA ALA A 102 24.50 0.38 -17.47
C ALA A 102 25.97 0.80 -17.60
N GLN A 103 26.33 1.54 -18.66
CA GLN A 103 27.69 2.07 -18.82
C GLN A 103 28.05 3.06 -17.72
N LEU A 104 27.10 3.92 -17.33
CA LEU A 104 27.27 4.90 -16.25
C LEU A 104 27.43 4.20 -14.89
N GLU A 105 26.71 3.10 -14.67
CA GLU A 105 26.86 2.25 -13.49
C GLU A 105 28.26 1.61 -13.42
N GLU A 106 28.76 1.05 -14.53
CA GLU A 106 30.07 0.37 -14.60
C GLU A 106 31.25 1.35 -14.53
N ALA A 107 31.11 2.54 -15.10
CA ALA A 107 32.16 3.57 -15.12
C ALA A 107 32.40 4.22 -13.75
N ASN A 108 31.44 4.09 -12.82
CA ASN A 108 31.48 4.75 -11.52
C ASN A 108 31.54 3.73 -10.37
N SER A 109 32.12 4.13 -9.23
CA SER A 109 32.14 3.27 -8.04
C SER A 109 30.73 2.99 -7.51
N GLU A 110 30.49 1.80 -6.94
CA GLU A 110 29.19 1.37 -6.40
C GLU A 110 28.59 2.32 -5.33
N LYS A 111 29.43 3.13 -4.69
CA LYS A 111 29.02 4.12 -3.67
C LYS A 111 28.83 5.53 -4.23
N SER A 112 29.12 5.73 -5.51
CA SER A 112 28.91 7.03 -6.15
C SER A 112 27.42 7.31 -6.31
N ILE A 113 27.04 8.57 -6.14
CA ILE A 113 25.66 9.03 -6.35
C ILE A 113 25.20 8.62 -7.76
N LYS A 114 26.04 8.79 -8.77
CA LYS A 114 25.75 8.44 -10.17
C LYS A 114 25.41 6.96 -10.38
N SER A 115 26.20 6.05 -9.80
CA SER A 115 25.94 4.60 -9.87
C SER A 115 24.63 4.24 -9.17
N VAL A 116 24.38 4.83 -7.99
CA VAL A 116 23.14 4.61 -7.23
C VAL A 116 21.90 5.12 -7.99
N LEU A 117 21.95 6.33 -8.53
CA LEU A 117 20.87 6.93 -9.31
C LEU A 117 20.61 6.15 -10.60
N SER A 118 21.66 5.72 -11.29
CA SER A 118 21.53 4.91 -12.51
C SER A 118 20.87 3.57 -12.20
N LYS A 119 21.33 2.88 -11.15
CA LYS A 119 20.75 1.61 -10.71
C LYS A 119 19.28 1.74 -10.29
N ALA A 120 18.93 2.83 -9.60
CA ALA A 120 17.54 3.12 -9.24
C ALA A 120 16.66 3.32 -10.49
N THR A 121 17.14 4.10 -11.45
CA THR A 121 16.44 4.38 -12.71
C THR A 121 16.25 3.10 -13.54
N ARG A 122 17.29 2.26 -13.67
CA ARG A 122 17.21 0.97 -14.34
C ARG A 122 16.23 0.02 -13.67
N HIS A 123 16.22 -0.01 -12.33
CA HIS A 123 15.24 -0.81 -11.58
C HIS A 123 13.80 -0.35 -11.83
N GLN A 124 13.55 0.96 -11.94
CA GLN A 124 12.22 1.48 -12.29
C GLN A 124 11.81 1.06 -13.71
N ILE A 125 12.73 1.16 -14.68
CA ILE A 125 12.49 0.74 -16.07
C ILE A 125 12.18 -0.76 -16.17
N ALA A 126 12.95 -1.60 -15.45
CA ALA A 126 12.77 -3.06 -15.47
C ALA A 126 11.48 -3.53 -14.77
N ASN A 127 10.94 -2.73 -13.85
CA ASN A 127 9.69 -3.02 -13.13
C ASN A 127 8.53 -2.16 -13.64
N SER A 128 8.54 -1.77 -14.91
CA SER A 128 7.54 -0.87 -15.48
C SER A 128 6.10 -1.40 -15.41
N GLU A 129 5.93 -2.74 -15.35
CA GLU A 129 4.63 -3.39 -15.11
C GLU A 129 4.00 -3.00 -13.77
N LYS A 130 4.83 -2.64 -12.77
CA LYS A 130 4.41 -2.25 -11.42
C LYS A 130 4.60 -0.76 -11.15
N ILE A 131 5.55 -0.12 -11.83
CA ILE A 131 5.95 1.26 -11.63
C ILE A 131 5.77 1.99 -12.97
N PRO A 132 4.74 2.82 -13.14
CA PRO A 132 4.50 3.52 -14.41
C PRO A 132 5.70 4.36 -14.83
N TYR A 133 6.02 4.43 -16.13
CA TYR A 133 7.15 5.23 -16.62
C TYR A 133 7.06 6.72 -16.23
N LEU A 134 5.85 7.24 -16.07
CA LEU A 134 5.57 8.59 -15.59
C LEU A 134 6.08 8.87 -14.16
N SER A 135 6.34 7.83 -13.38
CA SER A 135 6.93 7.97 -12.04
C SER A 135 8.45 8.04 -12.06
N ASN A 136 9.09 7.99 -13.24
CA ASN A 136 10.54 8.11 -13.39
C ASN A 136 10.92 9.56 -13.73
N PRO A 137 11.54 10.31 -12.79
CA PRO A 137 11.90 11.70 -13.00
C PRO A 137 12.94 11.92 -14.11
N VAL A 138 13.76 10.90 -14.43
CA VAL A 138 14.75 10.99 -15.50
C VAL A 138 14.07 11.01 -16.87
N LEU A 139 13.02 10.22 -17.06
CA LEU A 139 12.26 10.18 -18.32
C LEU A 139 11.57 11.52 -18.57
N ILE A 140 10.96 12.09 -17.53
CA ILE A 140 10.35 13.43 -17.58
C ILE A 140 11.41 14.50 -17.91
N ALA A 141 12.59 14.44 -17.28
CA ALA A 141 13.67 15.38 -17.56
C ALA A 141 14.17 15.30 -19.02
N ILE A 142 14.31 14.09 -19.59
CA ILE A 142 14.69 13.91 -21.00
C ILE A 142 13.60 14.42 -21.94
N PHE A 143 12.32 14.20 -21.60
CA PHE A 143 11.19 14.74 -22.36
C PHE A 143 11.20 16.28 -22.37
N LEU A 144 11.28 16.92 -21.20
CA LEU A 144 11.32 18.39 -21.08
C LEU A 144 12.51 19.00 -21.82
N LYS A 145 13.67 18.35 -21.76
CA LYS A 145 14.86 18.75 -22.53
C LYS A 145 14.61 18.63 -24.03
N THR A 146 13.96 17.56 -24.49
CA THR A 146 13.64 17.36 -25.90
C THR A 146 12.66 18.43 -26.38
N ARG A 147 11.63 18.72 -25.58
CA ARG A 147 10.63 19.77 -25.86
C ARG A 147 11.23 21.16 -25.92
N ALA A 148 12.02 21.56 -24.93
CA ALA A 148 12.71 22.85 -24.95
C ALA A 148 13.48 23.03 -26.27
N THR A 149 14.16 21.96 -26.72
CA THR A 149 14.93 22.01 -27.98
C THR A 149 14.06 22.04 -29.23
N VAL A 150 12.81 21.61 -29.15
CA VAL A 150 11.80 21.75 -30.20
C VAL A 150 11.28 23.19 -30.25
N ASP A 151 11.11 23.83 -29.10
CA ASP A 151 10.70 25.23 -28.93
C ASP A 151 11.85 26.23 -29.21
N GLY A 152 13.04 25.72 -29.51
CA GLY A 152 14.24 26.54 -29.80
C GLY A 152 14.96 27.07 -28.56
N LEU A 153 14.61 26.56 -27.38
CA LEU A 153 15.24 26.87 -26.10
C LEU A 153 16.18 25.73 -25.67
N GLU A 154 17.23 26.07 -24.93
CA GLU A 154 18.04 25.07 -24.23
C GLU A 154 17.62 25.08 -22.75
N LEU A 155 17.13 23.93 -22.28
CA LEU A 155 16.82 23.75 -20.87
C LEU A 155 18.13 23.55 -20.12
N ASP A 156 18.48 24.48 -19.23
CA ASP A 156 19.65 24.37 -18.37
C ASP A 156 19.35 23.56 -17.11
N LEU A 157 20.39 22.98 -16.50
CA LEU A 157 20.33 22.29 -15.20
C LEU A 157 19.65 23.11 -14.09
N ALA A 158 19.82 24.44 -14.11
CA ALA A 158 19.22 25.34 -13.13
C ALA A 158 17.72 25.58 -13.37
N ALA A 159 17.25 25.43 -14.61
CA ALA A 159 15.86 25.62 -15.00
C ALA A 159 15.03 24.31 -14.90
N LEU A 160 15.69 23.15 -14.81
CA LEU A 160 15.04 21.85 -14.72
C LEU A 160 14.03 21.74 -13.56
N PRO A 161 14.34 22.16 -12.31
CA PRO A 161 13.39 22.02 -11.21
C PRO A 161 12.09 22.82 -11.45
N ALA A 162 12.21 24.03 -11.99
CA ALA A 162 11.06 24.87 -12.32
C ALA A 162 10.23 24.25 -13.47
N ALA A 163 10.91 23.73 -14.51
CA ALA A 163 10.23 23.08 -15.63
C ALA A 163 9.49 21.80 -15.22
N MET A 164 10.04 21.04 -14.26
CA MET A 164 9.36 19.88 -13.68
C MET A 164 8.13 20.28 -12.86
N GLU A 165 8.24 21.31 -12.02
CA GLU A 165 7.09 21.82 -11.25
C GLU A 165 5.98 22.35 -12.16
N GLU A 166 6.33 23.03 -13.26
CA GLU A 166 5.36 23.47 -14.28
C GLU A 166 4.71 22.31 -15.04
N PHE A 167 5.46 21.23 -15.30
CA PHE A 167 4.90 20.02 -15.89
C PHE A 167 3.91 19.35 -14.93
N ASP A 168 4.30 19.16 -13.67
CA ASP A 168 3.45 18.54 -12.64
C ASP A 168 2.19 19.37 -12.41
N LYS A 169 2.31 20.70 -12.36
CA LYS A 169 1.19 21.62 -12.20
C LYS A 169 0.20 21.52 -13.36
N ARG A 170 0.68 21.52 -14.61
CA ARG A 170 -0.20 21.41 -15.79
C ARG A 170 -0.87 20.05 -15.87
N ASN A 171 -0.16 18.98 -15.50
CA ASN A 171 -0.76 17.66 -15.39
C ASN A 171 -1.84 17.61 -14.30
N HIS A 172 -1.59 18.22 -13.14
CA HIS A 172 -2.57 18.30 -12.07
C HIS A 172 -3.81 19.11 -12.46
N GLU A 173 -3.64 20.29 -13.09
CA GLU A 173 -4.73 21.10 -13.62
C GLU A 173 -5.56 20.31 -14.64
N PHE A 174 -4.90 19.56 -15.53
CA PHE A 174 -5.58 18.72 -16.50
C PHE A 174 -6.39 17.58 -15.86
N ILE A 175 -5.81 16.86 -14.89
CA ILE A 175 -6.52 15.82 -14.13
C ILE A 175 -7.72 16.44 -13.41
N GLN A 176 -7.56 17.62 -12.81
CA GLN A 176 -8.64 18.33 -12.15
C GLN A 176 -9.75 18.72 -13.12
N GLU A 177 -9.41 19.25 -14.30
CA GLU A 177 -10.40 19.53 -15.35
C GLU A 177 -11.14 18.27 -15.82
N LEU A 178 -10.46 17.12 -15.93
CA LEU A 178 -11.10 15.85 -16.25
C LEU A 178 -12.07 15.43 -15.16
N THR A 179 -11.66 15.49 -13.89
CA THR A 179 -12.53 15.18 -12.75
C THR A 179 -13.75 16.10 -12.73
N ASP A 180 -13.56 17.41 -12.93
CA ASP A 180 -14.66 18.38 -12.97
C ASP A 180 -15.62 18.12 -14.15
N LYS A 181 -15.08 17.71 -15.32
CA LYS A 181 -15.89 17.33 -16.49
C LYS A 181 -16.67 16.04 -16.24
N ILE A 182 -16.06 15.05 -15.58
CA ILE A 182 -16.73 13.80 -15.21
C ILE A 182 -17.83 14.09 -14.19
N GLU A 183 -17.55 14.84 -13.12
CA GLU A 183 -18.57 15.22 -12.14
C GLU A 183 -19.71 16.06 -12.76
N ALA A 184 -19.39 16.94 -13.70
CA ALA A 184 -20.41 17.73 -14.41
C ALA A 184 -21.23 16.87 -15.38
N SER A 185 -20.60 15.88 -16.03
CA SER A 185 -21.27 14.89 -16.87
C SER A 185 -22.17 13.99 -16.03
N GLU A 186 -21.68 13.49 -14.91
CA GLU A 186 -22.40 12.63 -13.97
C GLU A 186 -23.58 13.39 -13.31
N LYS A 187 -23.44 14.70 -13.05
CA LYS A 187 -24.55 15.58 -12.64
C LYS A 187 -25.57 15.86 -13.76
N MET A 188 -25.20 15.71 -15.04
CA MET A 188 -26.13 15.78 -16.18
C MET A 188 -26.77 14.42 -16.50
N GLU A 189 -26.04 13.32 -16.32
CA GLU A 189 -26.46 11.94 -16.60
C GLU A 189 -27.33 11.37 -15.48
N SER A 190 -27.12 11.80 -14.22
CA SER A 190 -27.96 11.49 -13.05
C SER A 190 -29.36 12.11 -13.09
N VAL A 191 -29.68 12.95 -14.08
CA VAL A 191 -31.07 13.37 -14.34
C VAL A 191 -31.82 12.33 -15.19
N THR A 192 -31.14 11.38 -15.82
CA THR A 192 -31.76 10.49 -16.81
C THR A 192 -31.57 8.99 -16.61
N GLU A 193 -30.59 8.51 -15.85
CA GLU A 193 -30.44 7.07 -15.66
C GLU A 193 -30.44 6.69 -14.18
N THR A 194 -31.45 5.89 -13.87
CA THR A 194 -31.75 5.26 -12.59
C THR A 194 -30.54 4.61 -11.95
N GLU A 195 -30.35 4.95 -10.67
CA GLU A 195 -29.69 4.18 -9.62
C GLU A 195 -29.69 2.67 -9.88
N GLU A 196 -28.64 2.13 -10.49
CA GLU A 196 -28.23 0.74 -10.30
C GLU A 196 -26.82 0.55 -10.87
N ASP A 197 -25.92 0.14 -9.96
CA ASP A 197 -24.51 -0.15 -10.16
C ASP A 197 -23.61 1.04 -10.50
N LEU A 198 -22.78 1.44 -9.53
CA LEU A 198 -21.33 1.21 -9.59
C LEU A 198 -20.63 1.71 -8.32
N GLN A 199 -19.76 0.83 -7.82
CA GLN A 199 -18.43 1.11 -7.25
C GLN A 199 -18.32 1.72 -5.85
N GLU A 200 -17.53 0.97 -5.07
CA GLU A 200 -16.95 1.24 -3.77
C GLU A 200 -16.21 2.59 -3.78
N ASP A 201 -16.93 3.68 -3.55
CA ASP A 201 -16.32 4.91 -3.05
C ASP A 201 -15.75 4.63 -1.65
N GLU A 202 -14.53 5.12 -1.42
CA GLU A 202 -13.99 5.44 -0.10
C GLU A 202 -14.82 6.58 0.53
N GLN A 203 -16.11 6.33 0.75
CA GLN A 203 -16.89 7.13 1.66
C GLN A 203 -16.42 6.75 3.07
N LEU A 204 -15.83 7.74 3.74
CA LEU A 204 -15.85 7.88 5.19
C LEU A 204 -17.31 7.97 5.65
N GLU A 205 -18.11 6.95 5.39
CA GLU A 205 -19.34 6.73 6.13
C GLU A 205 -18.91 6.45 7.57
N GLU A 206 -19.58 7.08 8.53
CA GLU A 206 -19.49 6.68 9.93
C GLU A 206 -20.00 5.24 10.03
N ARG A 207 -19.10 4.28 9.77
CA ARG A 207 -19.47 2.87 9.64
C ARG A 207 -19.89 2.35 11.00
N ILE A 208 -21.12 1.87 11.04
CA ILE A 208 -21.72 1.22 12.20
C ILE A 208 -20.81 0.04 12.58
N PRO A 209 -20.44 -0.13 13.86
CA PRO A 209 -19.65 -1.27 14.31
C PRO A 209 -20.28 -2.58 13.80
N ALA A 210 -19.48 -3.44 13.18
CA ALA A 210 -19.99 -4.67 12.57
C ALA A 210 -20.76 -5.55 13.58
N ILE A 211 -20.39 -5.49 14.87
CA ILE A 211 -21.06 -6.19 15.97
C ILE A 211 -21.34 -5.19 17.09
N ASP A 212 -22.56 -5.23 17.64
CA ASP A 212 -22.91 -4.47 18.86
C ASP A 212 -21.99 -4.86 20.04
N GLU A 213 -21.53 -3.86 20.79
CA GLU A 213 -20.65 -4.07 21.95
C GLU A 213 -21.23 -5.04 23.00
N ASP A 214 -22.55 -5.08 23.14
CA ASP A 214 -23.25 -5.97 24.08
C ASP A 214 -23.18 -7.43 23.65
N ILE A 215 -23.16 -7.70 22.34
CA ILE A 215 -23.02 -9.04 21.77
C ILE A 215 -21.56 -9.49 21.90
N TYR A 216 -20.61 -8.60 21.65
CA TYR A 216 -19.19 -8.85 21.87
C TYR A 216 -18.86 -9.15 23.34
N LYS A 217 -19.42 -8.38 24.29
CA LYS A 217 -19.26 -8.64 25.74
C LYS A 217 -19.91 -9.95 26.19
N LYS A 218 -20.96 -10.44 25.52
CA LYS A 218 -21.54 -11.77 25.77
C LYS A 218 -20.64 -12.88 25.25
N TYR A 219 -20.08 -12.71 24.06
CA TYR A 219 -19.11 -13.63 23.47
C TYR A 219 -17.89 -13.83 24.37
N LEU A 220 -17.26 -12.74 24.83
CA LEU A 220 -16.06 -12.81 25.67
C LEU A 220 -16.29 -13.53 27.01
N LYS A 221 -17.52 -13.57 27.52
CA LYS A 221 -17.86 -14.33 28.74
C LYS A 221 -17.91 -15.84 28.51
N LEU A 222 -18.09 -16.29 27.27
CA LEU A 222 -18.12 -17.70 26.89
C LEU A 222 -16.74 -18.26 26.57
N VAL A 223 -15.79 -17.39 26.19
CA VAL A 223 -14.42 -17.79 25.88
C VAL A 223 -13.68 -18.22 27.16
N PRO A 224 -12.98 -19.37 27.16
CA PRO A 224 -12.19 -19.79 28.32
C PRO A 224 -11.10 -18.77 28.67
N THR A 225 -11.04 -18.36 29.94
CA THR A 225 -10.04 -17.39 30.48
C THR A 225 -8.56 -17.67 30.17
N LYS A 226 -8.20 -18.85 29.65
CA LYS A 226 -6.84 -19.18 29.20
C LYS A 226 -6.55 -18.75 27.76
N LYS A 227 -7.57 -18.66 26.90
CA LYS A 227 -7.50 -18.26 25.49
C LYS A 227 -8.08 -16.86 25.26
N GLN A 228 -8.66 -16.24 26.28
CA GLN A 228 -9.37 -14.98 26.16
C GLN A 228 -8.49 -13.84 25.64
N GLU A 229 -7.28 -13.66 26.17
CA GLU A 229 -6.35 -12.62 25.68
C GLU A 229 -6.02 -12.80 24.19
N GLN A 230 -5.82 -14.04 23.75
CA GLN A 230 -5.48 -14.37 22.37
C GLN A 230 -6.67 -14.16 21.41
N VAL A 231 -7.89 -14.54 21.83
CA VAL A 231 -9.10 -14.33 21.05
C VAL A 231 -9.47 -12.85 20.98
N GLU A 232 -9.21 -12.08 22.04
CA GLU A 232 -9.41 -10.62 22.04
C GLU A 232 -8.46 -9.95 21.02
N GLU A 233 -7.16 -10.29 21.04
CA GLU A 233 -6.18 -9.78 20.07
C GLU A 233 -6.57 -10.15 18.62
N ASP A 234 -6.95 -11.40 18.36
CA ASP A 234 -7.36 -11.84 17.02
C ASP A 234 -8.61 -11.11 16.52
N LEU A 235 -9.59 -10.90 17.41
CA LEU A 235 -10.85 -10.23 17.04
C LEU A 235 -10.70 -8.72 16.92
N GLU A 236 -9.76 -8.10 17.64
CA GLU A 236 -9.41 -6.70 17.41
C GLU A 236 -8.87 -6.51 15.99
N VAL A 237 -7.97 -7.39 15.54
CA VAL A 237 -7.45 -7.33 14.16
C VAL A 237 -8.58 -7.49 13.13
N PHE A 238 -9.50 -8.43 13.35
CA PHE A 238 -10.60 -8.65 12.41
C PHE A 238 -11.69 -7.57 12.46
N LEU A 239 -12.08 -7.08 13.64
CA LEU A 239 -13.24 -6.17 13.77
C LEU A 239 -12.84 -4.69 13.73
N VAL A 240 -11.65 -4.35 14.22
CA VAL A 240 -11.19 -2.96 14.39
C VAL A 240 -10.22 -2.56 13.29
N ASP A 241 -9.24 -3.41 12.97
CA ASP A 241 -8.23 -3.06 11.95
C ASP A 241 -8.73 -3.38 10.53
N TYR A 242 -9.37 -4.53 10.34
CA TYR A 242 -9.94 -4.91 9.04
C TYR A 242 -11.31 -4.27 8.74
N GLN A 243 -12.07 -3.90 9.77
CA GLN A 243 -13.37 -3.22 9.67
C GLN A 243 -14.33 -3.85 8.65
N PRO A 244 -14.79 -5.09 8.89
CA PRO A 244 -15.70 -5.76 7.99
C PRO A 244 -17.05 -5.03 7.92
N PRO A 245 -17.80 -5.18 6.82
CA PRO A 245 -19.19 -4.71 6.70
C PRO A 245 -20.09 -5.26 7.82
N PRO A 246 -21.35 -4.81 7.95
CA PRO A 246 -22.30 -5.37 8.91
C PRO A 246 -22.43 -6.90 8.78
N VAL A 247 -22.65 -7.60 9.90
CA VAL A 247 -22.68 -9.09 9.94
C VAL A 247 -23.67 -9.69 8.94
N ALA A 248 -24.75 -8.98 8.61
CA ALA A 248 -25.75 -9.41 7.62
C ALA A 248 -25.18 -9.60 6.21
N GLU A 249 -24.10 -8.91 5.87
CA GLU A 249 -23.46 -8.93 4.56
C GLU A 249 -22.24 -9.87 4.50
N TRP A 250 -21.93 -10.56 5.61
CA TRP A 250 -20.74 -11.41 5.64
C TRP A 250 -20.91 -12.61 4.72
N ASP A 251 -19.94 -12.78 3.82
CA ASP A 251 -19.88 -13.88 2.87
C ASP A 251 -18.52 -14.62 2.91
N LEU A 252 -18.43 -15.75 2.21
CA LEU A 252 -17.18 -16.52 2.17
C LEU A 252 -16.04 -15.75 1.50
N LYS A 253 -16.36 -14.83 0.57
CA LYS A 253 -15.33 -14.05 -0.14
C LYS A 253 -14.63 -13.10 0.83
N LEU A 254 -15.36 -12.48 1.75
CA LEU A 254 -14.82 -11.64 2.81
C LEU A 254 -13.82 -12.41 3.67
N VAL A 255 -14.21 -13.60 4.17
CA VAL A 255 -13.32 -14.43 5.01
C VAL A 255 -12.04 -14.81 4.26
N LYS A 256 -12.14 -15.14 2.96
CA LYS A 256 -10.98 -15.44 2.11
C LYS A 256 -10.10 -14.21 1.88
N ARG A 257 -10.70 -13.04 1.59
CA ARG A 257 -9.99 -11.77 1.35
C ARG A 257 -9.21 -11.35 2.60
N PHE A 258 -9.83 -11.48 3.77
CA PHE A 258 -9.16 -11.23 5.05
C PHE A 258 -7.99 -12.19 5.26
N MET A 259 -8.24 -13.51 5.30
CA MET A 259 -7.23 -14.50 5.68
C MET A 259 -6.07 -14.64 4.68
N SER A 260 -6.33 -14.51 3.38
CA SER A 260 -5.33 -14.80 2.33
C SER A 260 -4.62 -13.57 1.76
N LYS A 261 -5.16 -12.37 1.98
CA LYS A 261 -4.55 -11.13 1.50
C LYS A 261 -4.29 -10.19 2.66
N TRP A 262 -5.35 -9.63 3.22
CA TRP A 262 -5.22 -8.51 4.16
C TRP A 262 -4.40 -8.89 5.41
N PHE A 263 -4.70 -10.04 6.02
CA PHE A 263 -4.02 -10.47 7.24
C PHE A 263 -2.54 -10.78 6.98
N ILE A 264 -2.20 -11.39 5.84
CA ILE A 264 -0.82 -11.70 5.48
C ILE A 264 -0.02 -10.44 5.18
N GLU A 265 -0.60 -9.52 4.40
CA GLU A 265 0.06 -8.29 3.95
C GLU A 265 0.25 -7.27 5.08
N ASN A 266 -0.73 -7.13 5.97
CA ASN A 266 -0.74 -6.06 6.98
C ASN A 266 -0.25 -6.52 8.36
N ALA A 267 -0.56 -7.75 8.77
CA ALA A 267 -0.17 -8.26 10.09
C ALA A 267 1.12 -9.08 10.07
N ASN A 268 1.60 -9.51 8.89
CA ASN A 268 2.77 -10.39 8.72
C ASN A 268 2.82 -11.55 9.75
N PRO A 269 1.76 -12.38 9.81
CA PRO A 269 1.53 -13.38 10.86
C PRO A 269 2.47 -14.58 10.73
N LEU A 270 2.80 -15.21 11.86
CA LEU A 270 3.41 -16.53 11.89
C LEU A 270 2.36 -17.62 11.64
N GLU A 271 2.79 -18.86 11.37
CA GLU A 271 1.88 -20.00 11.21
C GLU A 271 0.99 -20.22 12.44
N GLU A 272 1.54 -19.99 13.64
CA GLU A 272 0.78 -20.07 14.90
C GLU A 272 -0.33 -19.01 14.99
N ASP A 273 -0.11 -17.82 14.43
CA ASP A 273 -1.07 -16.72 14.43
C ASP A 273 -2.19 -16.97 13.40
N LEU A 274 -1.86 -17.59 12.26
CA LEU A 274 -2.86 -18.03 11.27
C LEU A 274 -3.80 -19.10 11.85
N ASP A 275 -3.25 -20.08 12.55
CA ASP A 275 -4.06 -21.11 13.20
C ASP A 275 -4.88 -20.53 14.36
N SER A 276 -4.31 -19.59 15.13
CA SER A 276 -5.04 -18.83 16.16
C SER A 276 -6.24 -18.08 15.57
N MET A 277 -6.00 -17.28 14.53
CA MET A 277 -7.02 -16.48 13.87
C MET A 277 -8.15 -17.36 13.29
N ARG A 278 -7.80 -18.52 12.71
CA ARG A 278 -8.79 -19.50 12.22
C ARG A 278 -9.65 -20.03 13.35
N GLU A 279 -9.06 -20.41 14.49
CA GLU A 279 -9.82 -20.85 15.67
C GLU A 279 -10.73 -19.73 16.21
N SER A 280 -10.20 -18.52 16.34
CA SER A 280 -10.91 -17.36 16.87
C SER A 280 -12.11 -16.95 16.01
N LEU A 281 -11.94 -16.88 14.69
CA LEU A 281 -13.03 -16.59 13.74
C LEU A 281 -14.09 -17.69 13.72
N LEU A 282 -13.68 -18.96 13.82
CA LEU A 282 -14.61 -20.08 13.82
C LEU A 282 -15.52 -20.05 15.05
N ILE A 283 -14.94 -19.82 16.23
CA ILE A 283 -15.71 -19.71 17.48
C ILE A 283 -16.64 -18.49 17.44
N LEU A 284 -16.19 -17.37 16.84
CA LEU A 284 -17.04 -16.20 16.63
C LEU A 284 -18.24 -16.51 15.71
N PHE A 285 -18.01 -17.16 14.57
CA PHE A 285 -19.09 -17.49 13.63
C PHE A 285 -20.09 -18.48 14.21
N GLU A 286 -19.63 -19.49 14.96
CA GLU A 286 -20.51 -20.40 15.69
C GLU A 286 -21.40 -19.66 16.70
N PHE A 287 -20.83 -18.70 17.42
CA PHE A 287 -21.57 -17.86 18.36
C PHE A 287 -22.60 -16.96 17.66
N LEU A 288 -22.19 -16.26 16.58
CA LEU A 288 -23.09 -15.38 15.83
C LEU A 288 -24.22 -16.16 15.15
N ALA A 289 -23.96 -17.39 14.69
CA ALA A 289 -25.00 -18.27 14.17
C ALA A 289 -25.96 -18.75 15.27
N ALA A 290 -25.46 -19.05 16.48
CA ALA A 290 -26.31 -19.41 17.62
C ALA A 290 -27.25 -18.26 18.05
N GLU A 291 -26.78 -17.02 17.95
CA GLU A 291 -27.58 -15.80 18.19
C GLU A 291 -28.45 -15.40 16.98
N LYS A 292 -28.42 -16.16 15.87
CA LYS A 292 -29.13 -15.89 14.61
C LYS A 292 -28.79 -14.54 13.96
N LEU A 293 -27.57 -14.07 14.18
CA LEU A 293 -27.05 -12.82 13.60
C LEU A 293 -26.25 -13.08 12.33
N LEU A 294 -25.72 -14.29 12.16
CA LEU A 294 -24.93 -14.69 11.00
C LEU A 294 -25.84 -15.15 9.84
N PRO A 295 -25.53 -14.80 8.59
CA PRO A 295 -26.21 -15.38 7.42
C PRO A 295 -26.10 -16.91 7.37
N ASP A 296 -27.22 -17.59 7.13
CA ASP A 296 -27.30 -19.06 7.04
C ASP A 296 -26.37 -19.65 5.96
N THR A 297 -26.00 -18.83 4.96
CA THR A 297 -25.14 -19.18 3.84
C THR A 297 -23.65 -19.18 4.19
N LEU A 298 -23.24 -18.62 5.34
CA LEU A 298 -21.83 -18.39 5.67
C LEU A 298 -21.19 -19.49 6.53
N LEU A 299 -21.90 -19.96 7.57
CA LEU A 299 -21.31 -20.81 8.61
C LEU A 299 -20.66 -22.09 8.03
N ALA A 300 -21.38 -22.86 7.21
CA ALA A 300 -20.91 -24.14 6.70
C ALA A 300 -19.77 -24.01 5.66
N PRO A 301 -19.81 -23.04 4.72
CA PRO A 301 -18.68 -22.80 3.83
C PRO A 301 -17.44 -22.22 4.55
N ALA A 302 -17.63 -21.32 5.52
CA ALA A 302 -16.53 -20.70 6.26
C ALA A 302 -15.83 -21.71 7.17
N THR A 303 -16.57 -22.56 7.89
CA THR A 303 -15.98 -23.64 8.71
C THR A 303 -15.15 -24.59 7.88
N LYS A 304 -15.65 -25.01 6.70
CA LYS A 304 -14.88 -25.87 5.79
C LYS A 304 -13.58 -25.22 5.31
N TYR A 305 -13.59 -23.92 5.05
CA TYR A 305 -12.41 -23.18 4.61
C TYR A 305 -11.40 -22.94 5.74
N LEU A 306 -11.86 -22.55 6.93
CA LEU A 306 -10.99 -22.30 8.09
C LEU A 306 -10.37 -23.60 8.64
N GLN A 307 -11.00 -24.75 8.41
CA GLN A 307 -10.49 -26.07 8.79
C GLN A 307 -9.66 -26.75 7.69
N SER A 308 -9.71 -26.29 6.44
CA SER A 308 -8.85 -26.81 5.38
C SER A 308 -7.44 -26.26 5.56
N LYS A 309 -6.53 -27.12 6.03
CA LYS A 309 -5.09 -26.85 6.10
C LYS A 309 -4.49 -26.65 4.72
#